data_AF-A0A1M7NF51-F1
#
_entry.id   AF-A0A1M7NF51-F1
#
_cell.length_a   1.000
_cell.length_b   1.000
_cell.length_c   1.000
_cell.angle_alpha   90.00
_cell.angle_beta   90.00
_cell.angle_gamma   90.00
#
_symmetry.space_group_name_H-M   'P 1'
#
loop_
_entity.id
_entity.type
_entity.pdbx_description
1 polymer ?
#
loop_
_entity_poly.entity_id
_entity_poly.type
_entity_poly.pdbx_seq_one_letter_code
_entity_poly.pdbx_strand_id
1 'polypeptide(L)'
;MIDNFIKLVIGDLDEKREYKQVMKRVDALPKEYRFALKEIQKYMYTVGAPCGSMAIFSNMNTFTDLVELFEVSAADGRKVIDVIGSDVDKFCDEFMCAHITDSDTLREKLNNEIMEKFNKEGR
;
A
#
# COMPACT_ATOMS: atom_id res chain seq x y z
N MET A 1 -20.16 -15.27 -20.83
CA MET A 1 -20.76 -14.52 -19.71
C MET A 1 -20.48 -15.19 -18.36
N ILE A 2 -20.52 -16.54 -18.28
CA ILE A 2 -20.19 -17.31 -17.06
C ILE A 2 -18.71 -17.19 -16.66
N ASP A 3 -17.77 -17.11 -17.62
CA ASP A 3 -16.32 -17.02 -17.32
C ASP A 3 -15.92 -15.77 -16.54
N ASN A 4 -16.60 -14.63 -16.79
CA ASN A 4 -16.33 -13.38 -16.08
C ASN A 4 -16.84 -13.45 -14.62
N PHE A 5 -17.96 -14.15 -14.41
CA PHE A 5 -18.52 -14.37 -13.07
C PHE A 5 -17.65 -15.33 -12.26
N ILE A 6 -17.19 -16.43 -12.87
CA ILE A 6 -16.27 -17.38 -12.23
C ILE A 6 -14.95 -16.69 -11.86
N LYS A 7 -14.36 -15.89 -12.76
CA LYS A 7 -13.13 -15.13 -12.47
C LYS A 7 -13.32 -14.13 -11.33
N LEU A 8 -14.42 -13.40 -11.30
CA LEU A 8 -14.73 -12.45 -10.23
C LEU A 8 -14.87 -13.16 -8.88
N VAL A 9 -15.62 -14.26 -8.83
CA VAL A 9 -15.85 -15.02 -7.59
C VAL A 9 -14.56 -15.70 -7.10
N ILE A 10 -13.78 -16.31 -7.99
CA ILE A 10 -12.51 -16.94 -7.63
C ILE A 10 -11.49 -15.88 -7.18
N GLY A 11 -11.36 -14.76 -7.90
CA GLY A 11 -10.49 -13.64 -7.52
C GLY A 11 -10.81 -13.09 -6.12
N ASP A 12 -12.08 -12.80 -5.84
CA ASP A 12 -12.53 -12.37 -4.52
C ASP A 12 -12.22 -13.38 -3.41
N LEU A 13 -12.25 -14.69 -3.71
CA LEU A 13 -11.94 -15.75 -2.76
C LEU A 13 -10.43 -15.86 -2.48
N ASP A 14 -9.61 -15.72 -3.51
CA ASP A 14 -8.16 -15.76 -3.41
C ASP A 14 -7.64 -14.53 -2.65
N GLU A 15 -8.11 -13.33 -2.95
CA GLU A 15 -7.77 -12.10 -2.21
C GLU A 15 -8.16 -12.21 -0.73
N LYS A 16 -9.36 -12.74 -0.43
CA LYS A 16 -9.79 -12.98 0.95
C LYS A 16 -8.92 -14.00 1.66
N ARG A 17 -8.45 -15.03 0.94
CA ARG A 17 -7.56 -16.05 1.49
C ARG A 17 -6.19 -15.47 1.80
N GLU A 18 -5.61 -14.70 0.89
CA GLU A 18 -4.34 -13.98 1.07
C GLU A 18 -4.43 -13.03 2.27
N TYR A 19 -5.47 -12.20 2.32
CA TYR A 19 -5.71 -11.31 3.45
C TYR A 19 -5.76 -12.05 4.79
N LYS A 20 -6.46 -13.19 4.84
CA LYS A 20 -6.54 -14.02 6.05
C LYS A 20 -5.19 -14.62 6.43
N GLN A 21 -4.34 -14.96 5.46
CA GLN A 21 -2.99 -15.46 5.73
C GLN A 21 -2.09 -14.36 6.28
N VAL A 22 -2.14 -13.16 5.68
CA VAL A 22 -1.41 -11.99 6.17
C VAL A 22 -1.87 -11.63 7.59
N MET A 23 -3.17 -11.63 7.87
CA MET A 23 -3.65 -11.33 9.23
C MET A 23 -3.22 -12.36 10.28
N LYS A 24 -3.08 -13.64 9.93
CA LYS A 24 -2.50 -14.64 10.84
C LYS A 24 -1.04 -14.33 11.18
N ARG A 25 -0.27 -13.85 10.19
CA ARG A 25 1.12 -13.39 10.38
C ARG A 25 1.17 -12.19 11.31
N VAL A 26 0.30 -11.21 11.07
CA VAL A 26 0.15 -10.04 11.96
C VAL A 26 -0.19 -10.47 13.38
N ASP A 27 -1.12 -11.40 13.58
CA ASP A 27 -1.53 -11.85 14.92
C ASP A 27 -0.40 -12.51 15.71
N ALA A 28 0.59 -13.10 15.03
CA ALA A 28 1.77 -13.72 15.63
C ALA A 28 2.85 -12.71 16.06
N LEU A 29 2.78 -11.45 15.59
CA LEU A 29 3.75 -10.42 15.94
C LEU A 29 3.62 -9.94 17.40
N PRO A 30 4.70 -9.40 17.99
CA PRO A 30 4.64 -8.76 19.30
C PRO A 30 3.61 -7.62 19.35
N LYS A 31 3.09 -7.33 20.54
CA LYS A 31 1.99 -6.36 20.75
C LYS A 31 2.30 -4.97 20.16
N GLU A 32 3.54 -4.49 20.28
CA GLU A 32 3.96 -3.18 19.78
C GLU A 32 3.93 -3.12 18.25
N TYR A 33 4.40 -4.17 17.57
CA TYR A 33 4.36 -4.29 16.11
C TYR A 33 2.92 -4.35 15.58
N ARG A 34 2.04 -5.12 16.24
CA ARG A 34 0.62 -5.18 15.88
C ARG A 34 -0.09 -3.82 16.02
N PHE A 35 0.25 -3.08 17.08
CA PHE A 35 -0.28 -1.73 17.27
C PHE A 35 0.17 -0.79 16.16
N ALA A 36 1.47 -0.78 15.85
CA ALA A 36 2.02 0.06 14.78
C ALA A 36 1.39 -0.27 13.41
N LEU A 37 1.28 -1.55 13.05
CA LEU A 37 0.64 -1.96 11.78
C LEU A 37 -0.78 -1.44 11.67
N LYS A 38 -1.56 -1.52 12.75
CA LYS A 38 -2.95 -1.06 12.74
C LYS A 38 -3.05 0.45 12.51
N GLU A 39 -2.22 1.24 13.18
CA GLU A 39 -2.22 2.69 13.03
C GLU A 39 -1.68 3.12 11.66
N ILE A 40 -0.64 2.45 11.15
CA ILE A 40 -0.12 2.67 9.79
C ILE A 40 -1.20 2.34 8.74
N GLN A 41 -1.86 1.19 8.84
CA GLN A 41 -2.93 0.80 7.93
C GLN A 41 -4.06 1.84 7.92
N LYS A 42 -4.45 2.34 9.11
CA LYS A 42 -5.45 3.40 9.23
C LYS A 42 -4.98 4.70 8.58
N TYR A 43 -3.72 5.08 8.77
CA TYR A 43 -3.13 6.26 8.14
C TYR A 43 -3.17 6.15 6.62
N MET A 44 -2.68 5.03 6.05
CA MET A 44 -2.68 4.78 4.60
C MET A 44 -4.08 4.93 3.99
N TYR A 45 -5.12 4.35 4.62
CA TYR A 45 -6.50 4.53 4.16
C TYR A 45 -7.04 5.95 4.31
N THR A 46 -6.50 6.74 5.24
CA THR A 46 -6.95 8.11 5.50
C THR A 46 -6.32 9.11 4.53
N VAL A 47 -5.00 9.02 4.29
CA VAL A 47 -4.28 9.94 3.40
C VAL A 47 -4.47 9.62 1.92
N GLY A 48 -4.85 8.37 1.60
CA GLY A 48 -5.05 7.93 0.23
C GLY A 48 -3.72 7.68 -0.46
N ALA A 49 -3.57 8.11 -1.72
CA ALA A 49 -2.39 7.86 -2.54
C ALA A 49 -1.33 8.96 -2.42
N PRO A 50 -0.39 8.89 -1.46
CA PRO A 50 0.82 9.71 -1.55
C PRO A 50 1.54 9.38 -2.87
N CYS A 51 2.21 10.37 -3.43
CA CYS A 51 2.82 10.28 -4.76
C CYS A 51 1.87 9.99 -5.94
N GLY A 52 0.55 10.01 -5.72
CA GLY A 52 -0.45 10.05 -6.77
C GLY A 52 -0.75 8.71 -7.44
N SER A 53 -0.43 7.57 -6.84
CA SER A 53 -0.87 6.27 -7.37
C SER A 53 -1.75 5.51 -6.38
N MET A 54 -2.98 5.18 -6.79
CA MET A 54 -3.87 4.30 -6.04
C MET A 54 -3.50 2.82 -6.21
N ALA A 55 -2.56 2.49 -7.11
CA ALA A 55 -2.14 1.11 -7.36
C ALA A 55 -1.58 0.44 -6.09
N ILE A 56 -1.03 1.23 -5.16
CA ILE A 56 -0.56 0.76 -3.84
C ILE A 56 -1.66 0.11 -2.99
N PHE A 57 -2.94 0.40 -3.29
CA PHE A 57 -4.12 -0.20 -2.66
C PHE A 57 -4.81 -1.24 -3.53
N SER A 58 -4.43 -1.37 -4.81
CA SER A 58 -5.05 -2.30 -5.76
C SER A 58 -4.56 -3.74 -5.57
N ASN A 59 -3.44 -3.94 -4.90
CA ASN A 59 -2.94 -5.26 -4.53
C ASN A 59 -2.49 -5.25 -3.07
N MET A 60 -2.48 -6.44 -2.45
CA MET A 60 -2.07 -6.62 -1.05
C MET A 60 -0.54 -6.54 -0.86
N ASN A 61 0.24 -6.30 -1.92
CA ASN A 61 1.70 -6.38 -1.89
C ASN A 61 2.30 -5.37 -0.91
N THR A 62 1.94 -4.08 -1.04
CA THR A 62 2.42 -3.01 -0.14
C THR A 62 2.21 -3.38 1.34
N PHE A 63 1.03 -3.89 1.69
CA PHE A 63 0.74 -4.29 3.06
C PHE A 63 1.48 -5.57 3.47
N THR A 64 1.61 -6.53 2.56
CA THR A 64 2.33 -7.78 2.79
C THR A 64 3.82 -7.52 3.04
N ASP A 65 4.43 -6.62 2.27
CA ASP A 65 5.83 -6.22 2.38
C ASP A 65 6.09 -5.48 3.70
N LEU A 66 5.14 -4.66 4.16
CA LEU A 66 5.21 -4.03 5.48
C LEU A 66 5.18 -5.07 6.62
N VAL A 67 4.32 -6.08 6.49
CA VAL A 67 4.25 -7.18 7.47
C VAL A 67 5.55 -7.99 7.48
N GLU A 68 6.12 -8.26 6.30
CA GLU A 68 7.41 -8.96 6.19
C GLU A 68 8.56 -8.17 6.83
N LEU A 69 8.63 -6.85 6.58
CA LEU A 69 9.60 -5.97 7.25
C LEU A 69 9.50 -6.07 8.78
N PHE A 70 8.28 -6.13 9.30
CA PHE A 70 8.03 -6.21 10.73
C PHE A 70 8.33 -7.59 11.32
N GLU A 71 8.07 -8.67 10.59
CA GLU A 71 8.45 -10.03 10.96
C GLU A 71 9.97 -10.18 11.08
N VAL A 72 10.71 -9.72 10.07
CA VAL A 72 12.19 -9.73 10.09
C VAL A 72 12.72 -8.90 11.24
N SER A 73 12.18 -7.69 11.43
CA SER A 73 12.63 -6.80 12.50
C SER A 73 12.32 -7.34 13.90
N ALA A 74 11.17 -7.98 14.08
CA ALA A 74 10.81 -8.63 15.34
C ALA A 74 11.71 -9.86 15.60
N ALA A 75 12.03 -10.65 14.57
CA ALA A 75 12.95 -11.77 14.67
C ALA A 75 14.38 -11.32 15.04
N ASP A 76 14.81 -10.16 14.55
CA ASP A 76 16.08 -9.52 14.91
C ASP A 76 16.08 -8.91 16.33
N GLY A 77 14.95 -8.92 17.03
CA GLY A 77 14.81 -8.30 18.36
C GLY A 77 14.84 -6.77 18.34
N ARG A 78 14.64 -6.14 17.18
CA ARG A 78 14.55 -4.67 17.07
C ARG A 78 13.23 -4.18 17.67
N LYS A 79 13.24 -2.97 18.25
CA LYS A 79 11.99 -2.33 18.65
C LYS A 79 11.33 -1.71 17.42
N VAL A 80 10.00 -1.70 17.40
CA VAL A 80 9.25 -1.16 16.25
C VAL A 80 9.61 0.29 15.95
N ILE A 81 9.87 1.11 16.98
CA ILE A 81 10.26 2.53 16.81
C ILE A 81 11.63 2.69 16.15
N ASP A 82 12.53 1.73 16.35
CA ASP A 82 13.85 1.74 15.70
C ASP A 82 13.76 1.35 14.22
N VAL A 83 12.65 0.72 13.81
CA VAL A 83 12.36 0.34 12.42
C VAL A 83 11.66 1.48 11.68
N ILE A 84 10.61 2.05 12.28
CA ILE A 84 9.78 3.08 11.63
C ILE A 84 10.30 4.51 11.85
N GLY A 85 11.15 4.73 12.85
CA GLY A 85 11.64 6.05 13.24
C GLY A 85 10.61 6.89 14.02
N SER A 86 11.02 8.09 14.43
CA SER A 86 10.14 9.04 15.15
C SER A 86 9.10 9.70 14.24
N ASP A 87 9.41 9.83 12.95
CA ASP A 87 8.57 10.50 11.95
C ASP A 87 7.75 9.45 11.19
N VAL A 88 6.74 8.89 11.88
CA VAL A 88 5.98 7.73 11.39
C VAL A 88 5.17 8.04 10.13
N ASP A 89 4.64 9.26 10.00
CA ASP A 89 3.91 9.72 8.81
C ASP A 89 4.84 9.77 7.59
N LYS A 90 6.03 10.35 7.76
CA LYS A 90 7.06 10.38 6.72
C LYS A 90 7.49 8.97 6.31
N PHE A 91 7.69 8.06 7.27
CA PHE A 91 7.96 6.65 6.97
C PHE A 91 6.84 6.06 6.11
N CYS A 92 5.56 6.28 6.47
CA CYS A 92 4.43 5.76 5.70
C CYS A 92 4.42 6.29 4.27
N ASP A 93 4.62 7.60 4.10
CA ASP A 93 4.64 8.25 2.78
C ASP A 93 5.78 7.73 1.92
N GLU A 94 7.01 7.67 2.45
CA GLU A 94 8.17 7.14 1.74
C GLU A 94 7.99 5.66 1.38
N PHE A 95 7.47 4.86 2.31
CA PHE A 95 7.16 3.45 2.08
C PHE A 95 6.16 3.29 0.94
N MET A 96 5.02 3.99 1.00
CA MET A 96 4.00 3.94 -0.06
C MET A 96 4.56 4.39 -1.42
N CYS A 97 5.34 5.47 -1.46
CA CYS A 97 5.93 5.96 -2.71
C CYS A 97 6.96 4.98 -3.30
N ALA A 98 7.70 4.24 -2.47
CA ALA A 98 8.64 3.22 -2.92
C ALA A 98 7.95 2.02 -3.61
N HIS A 99 6.68 1.76 -3.28
CA HIS A 99 5.87 0.70 -3.89
C HIS A 99 5.13 1.15 -5.17
N ILE A 100 5.34 2.38 -5.64
CA ILE A 100 4.79 2.84 -6.93
C ILE A 100 5.66 2.30 -8.05
N THR A 101 5.13 1.32 -8.78
CA THR A 101 5.78 0.73 -9.96
C THR A 101 5.33 1.37 -11.27
N ASP A 102 4.22 2.10 -11.26
CA ASP A 102 3.64 2.71 -12.46
C ASP A 102 4.29 4.07 -12.76
N SER A 103 4.67 4.29 -14.02
CA SER A 103 5.10 5.60 -14.51
C SER A 103 3.96 6.62 -14.47
N ASP A 104 2.73 6.20 -14.82
CA ASP A 104 1.63 7.12 -15.06
C ASP A 104 0.83 7.41 -13.77
N THR A 105 1.48 8.07 -12.82
CA THR A 105 0.82 8.55 -11.61
C THR A 105 -0.33 9.52 -11.96
N LEU A 106 -1.35 9.61 -11.10
CA LEU A 106 -2.44 10.60 -11.23
C LEU A 106 -1.90 12.03 -11.34
N ARG A 107 -0.74 12.31 -10.73
CA ARG A 107 -0.06 13.61 -10.83
C ARG A 107 0.46 13.86 -12.24
N GLU A 108 1.10 12.87 -12.85
CA GLU A 108 1.56 12.98 -14.25
C GLU A 108 0.40 13.07 -15.23
N LYS A 109 -0.67 12.28 -15.02
CA LYS A 109 -1.90 12.38 -15.83
C LYS A 109 -2.51 13.77 -15.78
N LEU A 110 -2.65 14.35 -14.59
CA LEU A 110 -3.15 15.72 -14.43
C LEU A 110 -2.31 16.74 -15.20
N ASN A 111 -0.98 16.66 -15.05
CA ASN A 111 -0.07 17.57 -15.75
C ASN A 111 -0.21 17.44 -17.27
N ASN A 112 -0.25 16.20 -17.79
CA ASN A 112 -0.38 15.95 -19.22
C ASN A 112 -1.72 16.45 -19.77
N GLU A 113 -2.84 16.18 -19.08
CA GLU A 113 -4.17 16.63 -19.49
C GLU A 113 -4.27 18.16 -19.59
N ILE A 114 -3.72 18.87 -18.58
CA ILE A 114 -3.71 20.33 -18.58
C ILE A 114 -2.84 20.87 -19.73
N MET A 115 -1.61 20.36 -19.87
CA MET A 115 -0.67 20.83 -20.88
C MET A 115 -1.16 20.54 -22.30
N GLU A 116 -1.78 19.38 -22.55
CA GLU A 116 -2.39 19.08 -23.84
C GLU A 116 -3.51 20.03 -24.21
N LYS A 117 -4.36 20.39 -23.24
CA LYS A 117 -5.49 21.31 -23.47
C LYS A 117 -4.99 22.69 -23.89
N PHE A 118 -4.05 23.26 -23.14
CA PHE A 118 -3.53 24.59 -23.43
C PHE A 118 -2.60 24.65 -24.67
N ASN A 119 -1.93 23.55 -25.03
CA ASN A 119 -1.17 23.45 -26.28
C ASN A 119 -2.06 23.32 -27.54
N LYS A 120 -3.30 22.83 -27.40
CA LYS A 120 -4.26 22.74 -28.51
C LYS A 120 -5.03 24.04 -28.74
N GLU A 121 -5.23 24.87 -27.72
CA GLU A 121 -5.93 26.16 -27.82
C GLU A 121 -5.04 27.32 -28.32
N GLY A 122 -3.71 27.14 -28.33
CA GLY A 122 -2.75 28.11 -28.87
C GLY A 122 -2.41 27.95 -30.36
N ARG A 123 -3.17 27.17 -31.12
CA ARG A 123 -2.97 26.92 -32.56
C ARG A 123 -4.15 27.42 -33.40
#